data_AF-A0A4R4TYZ8-F1
#
_entry.id   AF-A0A4R4TYZ8-F1
#
_cell.length_a   1.000
_cell.length_b   1.000
_cell.length_c   1.000
_cell.angle_alpha   90.00
_cell.angle_beta   90.00
_cell.angle_gamma   90.00
#
_symmetry.space_group_name_H-M   'P 1'
#
loop_
_entity.id
_entity.type
_entity.pdbx_description
1 polymer ?
#
loop_
_entity_poly.entity_id
_entity_poly.type
_entity_poly.pdbx_seq_one_letter_code
_entity_poly.pdbx_strand_id
1 'polypeptide(L)' 'MFRFGVALHISATRRAWVEKCKKAEALGFDTIAVADHLGMPA' A
#
# COMPACT_ATOMS: atom_id res chain seq x y z
N MET A 1 -2.16 22.57 0.41
CA MET A 1 -1.39 21.59 -0.39
C MET A 1 -2.25 20.37 -0.56
N PHE A 2 -2.47 19.92 -1.80
CA PHE A 2 -3.28 18.73 -2.10
C PHE A 2 -2.39 17.49 -2.03
N ARG A 3 -2.89 16.38 -1.46
CA ARG A 3 -2.16 15.12 -1.31
C ARG A 3 -2.95 13.98 -1.93
N PHE A 4 -2.24 13.05 -2.55
CA PHE A 4 -2.82 11.84 -3.11
C PHE A 4 -2.40 10.63 -2.26
N GLY A 5 -3.40 9.87 -1.80
CA GLY A 5 -3.19 8.61 -1.08
C GLY A 5 -3.57 7.40 -1.93
N VAL A 6 -3.00 6.24 -1.61
CA VAL A 6 -3.38 4.94 -2.19
C VAL A 6 -3.63 3.91 -1.10
N ALA A 7 -4.74 3.17 -1.23
CA ALA A 7 -5.01 2.01 -0.40
C ALA A 7 -4.47 0.75 -1.11
N LEU A 8 -3.56 0.03 -0.46
CA LEU A 8 -3.00 -1.21 -0.96
C LEU A 8 -3.64 -2.41 -0.26
N HIS A 9 -4.22 -3.32 -1.05
CA HIS A 9 -4.65 -4.64 -0.60
C HIS A 9 -3.55 -5.69 -0.81
N ILE A 10 -3.79 -6.86 -0.20
CA ILE A 10 -2.92 -8.04 -0.04
C ILE A 10 -1.82 -8.20 -1.10
N SER A 11 -0.67 -8.70 -0.66
CA SER A 11 0.40 -9.14 -1.55
C SER A 11 0.91 -10.50 -1.06
N ALA A 12 1.31 -11.36 -2.00
CA ALA A 12 1.59 -12.77 -1.72
C ALA A 12 2.76 -12.99 -0.73
N THR A 13 3.64 -12.00 -0.55
CA THR A 13 4.78 -12.07 0.36
C THR A 13 5.11 -10.68 0.91
N ARG A 14 5.83 -10.62 2.03
CA ARG A 14 6.40 -9.38 2.57
C ARG A 14 7.25 -8.63 1.54
N ARG A 15 8.04 -9.34 0.72
CA ARG A 15 8.87 -8.71 -0.32
C ARG A 15 7.99 -8.03 -1.37
N ALA A 16 6.96 -8.71 -1.85
CA ALA A 16 6.02 -8.14 -2.81
C ALA A 16 5.29 -6.91 -2.24
N TRP A 17 4.97 -6.92 -0.93
CA TRP A 17 4.41 -5.76 -0.24
C TRP A 17 5.34 -4.55 -0.31
N VAL A 18 6.60 -4.74 0.11
CA VAL A 18 7.61 -3.67 0.14
C VAL A 18 7.82 -3.07 -1.25
N GLU A 19 7.93 -3.88 -2.29
CA GLU A 19 8.10 -3.38 -3.66
C GLU A 19 6.87 -2.60 -4.15
N LYS A 20 5.67 -2.97 -3.72
CA LYS A 20 4.43 -2.23 -4.03
C LYS A 20 4.39 -0.87 -3.33
N CYS A 21 4.84 -0.80 -2.08
CA CYS A 21 4.97 0.47 -1.35
C CYS A 21 6.00 1.39 -2.01
N LYS A 22 7.20 0.88 -2.34
CA LYS A 22 8.22 1.65 -3.06
C LYS A 22 7.71 2.17 -4.41
N LYS A 23 6.91 1.37 -5.12
CA LYS A 23 6.28 1.81 -6.36
C LYS A 23 5.29 2.96 -6.13
N ALA A 24 4.49 2.91 -5.06
CA ALA A 24 3.58 4.00 -4.71
C ALA A 24 4.35 5.29 -4.37
N GLU A 25 5.43 5.18 -3.60
CA GLU A 25 6.33 6.31 -3.31
C GLU A 25 6.93 6.89 -4.60
N ALA A 26 7.46 6.05 -5.49
CA ALA A 26 8.04 6.48 -6.77
C ALA A 26 7.03 7.14 -7.72
N LEU A 27 5.75 6.83 -7.59
CA LEU A 27 4.66 7.45 -8.35
C LEU A 27 4.18 8.77 -7.75
N GLY A 28 4.71 9.18 -6.59
CA GLY A 28 4.38 10.44 -5.93
C GLY A 28 3.16 10.38 -5.01
N PHE A 29 2.75 9.19 -4.56
CA PHE A 29 1.72 9.08 -3.52
C PHE A 29 2.29 9.52 -2.17
N ASP A 30 1.56 10.38 -1.49
CA ASP A 30 1.97 10.95 -0.20
C ASP A 30 1.64 10.07 0.99
N THR A 31 0.70 9.13 0.83
CA THR A 31 0.18 8.29 1.91
C THR A 31 -0.17 6.90 1.36
N ILE A 32 0.25 5.86 2.08
CA ILE A 32 -0.15 4.48 1.83
C ILE A 32 -1.07 4.05 2.97
N ALA A 33 -2.28 3.63 2.64
CA ALA A 33 -3.22 2.99 3.57
C ALA A 33 -3.20 1.47 3.39
N VAL A 34 -3.34 0.74 4.49
CA VAL A 34 -3.36 -0.72 4.50
C VAL A 34 -4.63 -1.21 5.21
N ALA A 35 -5.25 -2.25 4.68
CA ALA A 35 -6.33 -2.93 5.38
C ALA A 35 -5.76 -3.63 6.62
N ASP A 36 -6.38 -3.42 7.77
CA ASP A 36 -6.04 -4.07 9.05
C ASP A 36 -6.05 -5.60 8.94
N HIS A 37 -6.94 -6.12 8.10
CA HIS A 37 -7.10 -7.55 7.82
C HIS A 37 -6.64 -7.85 6.39
N LEU A 38 -5.33 -8.12 6.24
CA LEU A 38 -4.68 -8.41 4.96
C LEU A 38 -5.10 -9.77 4.37
N GLY A 39 -6.35 -9.89 3.93
CA GLY A 39 -6.93 -11.12 3.38
C GLY A 39 -7.60 -12.03 4.41
N MET A 40 -7.66 -11.59 5.67
CA MET A 40 -8.39 -12.28 6.72
C MET A 40 -9.80 -11.68 6.86
N PRO A 41 -10.81 -12.47 7.26
CA PRO A 41 -12.07 -11.91 7.71
C PRO A 41 -11.86 -10.94 8.87
N ALA A 42 -12.75 -9.96 8.97
CA ALA A 42 -12.88 -9.12 10.16
C ALA A 42 -13.58 -9.88 11.30
#